data_AF-A0A371H3Q2-F1
#
_entry.id   AF-A0A371H3Q2-F1
#
_cell.length_a   1.000
_cell.length_b   1.000
_cell.length_c   1.000
_cell.angle_alpha   90.00
_cell.angle_beta   90.00
_cell.angle_gamma   90.00
#
_symmetry.space_group_name_H-M   'P 1'
#
loop_
_entity.id
_entity.type
_entity.pdbx_description
1 polymer ?
#
loop_
_entity_poly.entity_id
_entity_poly.type
_entity_poly.pdbx_seq_one_letter_code
_entity_poly.pdbx_strand_id
1 'polypeptide(L)'
;METEPRYWVKQLHHVQAKAPNVQTLRHWGSCLRGPWRRRFEKLHGNLLSLLEVETQPAALEALVQYYDSPIRCFTFRDFQMAPTLEEYERLMGLPSSNPHSTSIKANALLGPLSPNY
;
A
#
# COMPACT_ATOMS: atom_id res chain seq x y z
N MET A 1 15.08 28.39 -21.56
CA MET A 1 15.99 27.24 -21.41
C MET A 1 15.17 26.13 -20.80
N GLU A 2 14.58 25.30 -21.66
CA GLU A 2 13.81 24.13 -21.25
C GLU A 2 14.80 23.09 -20.74
N THR A 3 14.83 22.92 -19.42
CA THR A 3 15.51 21.79 -18.80
C THR A 3 14.74 20.53 -19.15
N GLU A 4 15.14 19.91 -20.26
CA GLU A 4 14.81 18.54 -20.59
C GLU A 4 15.06 17.69 -19.35
N PRO A 5 14.04 17.04 -18.79
CA PRO A 5 14.25 16.28 -17.59
C PRO A 5 15.03 15.02 -17.96
N ARG A 6 16.27 14.94 -17.46
CA ARG A 6 17.14 13.76 -17.51
C ARG A 6 16.52 12.64 -16.67
N TYR A 7 15.43 12.04 -17.14
CA TYR A 7 14.86 10.87 -16.51
C TYR A 7 15.65 9.66 -16.98
N TRP A 8 16.53 9.22 -16.08
CA TRP A 8 17.37 8.03 -16.15
C TRP A 8 16.72 6.89 -16.95
N VAL A 9 17.46 6.35 -17.92
CA VAL A 9 17.19 5.02 -18.45
C VAL A 9 17.35 4.07 -17.26
N LYS A 10 16.23 3.70 -16.60
CA LYS A 10 16.25 2.69 -15.55
C LYS A 10 16.72 1.39 -16.21
N GLN A 11 17.87 0.87 -15.79
CA GLN A 11 18.26 -0.48 -16.21
C GLN A 11 17.22 -1.45 -15.66
N LEU A 12 16.62 -2.24 -16.54
CA LEU A 12 15.70 -3.28 -16.14
C LEU A 12 16.49 -4.36 -15.40
N HIS A 13 16.16 -4.60 -14.14
CA HIS A 13 16.80 -5.64 -13.36
C HIS A 13 16.02 -6.93 -13.52
N HIS A 14 16.71 -8.03 -13.77
CA HIS A 14 16.07 -9.34 -13.71
C HIS A 14 15.74 -9.66 -12.24
N VAL A 15 14.46 -9.56 -11.89
CA VAL A 15 13.93 -9.87 -10.56
C VAL A 15 13.01 -11.07 -10.68
N GLN A 16 13.12 -12.00 -9.74
CA GLN A 16 12.21 -13.13 -9.62
C GLN A 16 11.36 -12.96 -8.35
N ALA A 17 10.05 -12.84 -8.53
CA ALA A 17 9.10 -12.83 -7.43
C ALA A 17 8.93 -14.26 -6.92
N LYS A 18 9.12 -14.45 -5.62
CA LYS A 18 8.77 -15.69 -4.94
C LYS A 18 7.39 -15.55 -4.33
N ALA A 19 6.56 -16.58 -4.50
CA ALA A 19 5.27 -16.63 -3.85
C ALA A 19 5.46 -16.53 -2.32
N PRO A 20 4.78 -15.60 -1.64
CA PRO A 20 4.87 -15.50 -0.18
C PRO A 20 4.25 -16.74 0.45
N ASN A 21 4.91 -17.32 1.47
CA ASN A 21 4.30 -18.38 2.28
C ASN A 21 3.26 -17.76 3.24
N VAL A 22 2.03 -17.65 2.77
CA VAL A 22 0.90 -17.09 3.54
C VAL A 22 0.10 -18.15 4.31
N GLN A 23 0.48 -19.43 4.25
CA GLN A 23 -0.29 -20.52 4.87
C GLN A 23 -0.43 -20.34 6.38
N THR A 24 0.68 -20.03 7.05
CA THR A 24 0.68 -19.75 8.50
C THR A 24 -0.19 -18.54 8.83
N LEU A 25 -0.16 -17.49 8.01
CA LEU A 25 -1.00 -16.30 8.21
C LEU A 25 -2.49 -16.62 8.03
N ARG A 26 -2.86 -17.40 7.01
CA ARG A 26 -4.24 -17.88 6.81
C ARG A 26 -4.71 -18.71 7.99
N HIS A 27 -3.85 -19.59 8.53
CA HIS A 27 -4.17 -20.37 9.72
C HIS A 27 -4.50 -19.45 10.91
N TRP A 28 -3.63 -18.50 11.25
CA TRP A 28 -3.88 -17.54 12.33
C TRP A 28 -5.11 -16.67 12.07
N GLY A 29 -5.33 -16.25 10.82
CA GLY A 29 -6.52 -15.54 10.38
C GLY A 29 -7.80 -16.34 10.63
N SER A 30 -7.78 -17.65 10.37
CA SER A 30 -8.90 -18.55 10.64
C SER A 30 -9.18 -18.76 12.14
N CYS A 31 -8.16 -18.58 12.99
CA CYS A 31 -8.32 -18.64 14.45
C CYS A 31 -9.02 -17.40 15.02
N LEU A 32 -9.02 -16.26 14.30
CA LEU A 32 -9.77 -15.07 14.69
C LEU A 32 -11.27 -15.32 14.47
N ARG A 33 -11.99 -15.65 15.55
CA ARG A 33 -13.43 -15.93 15.52
C ARG A 33 -14.21 -15.04 16.49
N GLY A 34 -15.50 -14.87 16.19
CA GLY A 34 -16.46 -14.20 17.07
C GLY A 34 -16.07 -12.75 17.42
N PRO A 35 -16.04 -12.37 18.72
CA PRO A 35 -15.68 -11.02 19.14
C PRO A 35 -14.30 -10.55 18.69
N TRP A 36 -13.32 -11.46 18.60
CA TRP A 36 -11.94 -11.11 18.21
C TRP A 36 -11.85 -10.71 16.74
N ARG A 37 -12.57 -11.40 15.85
CA ARG A 37 -12.64 -11.04 14.43
C ARG A 37 -13.26 -9.66 14.24
N ARG A 38 -14.37 -9.38 14.92
CA ARG A 38 -15.05 -8.07 14.87
C ARG A 38 -14.15 -6.94 15.37
N ARG A 39 -13.39 -7.17 16.45
CA ARG A 39 -12.43 -6.18 16.96
C ARG A 39 -11.29 -5.94 15.97
N PHE A 40 -10.78 -7.00 15.35
CA PHE A 40 -9.75 -6.89 14.32
C PHE A 40 -10.25 -6.08 13.11
N GLU A 41 -11.41 -6.43 12.57
CA GLU A 41 -12.01 -5.72 11.42
C GLU A 41 -12.30 -4.26 11.72
N LYS A 42 -12.72 -3.94 12.95
CA LYS A 42 -12.91 -2.54 13.36
C LYS A 42 -11.60 -1.74 13.36
N LEU A 43 -10.47 -2.36 13.69
CA LEU A 43 -9.18 -1.68 13.80
C LEU A 43 -8.38 -1.67 12.50
N HIS A 44 -8.50 -2.73 11.71
CA HIS A 44 -7.65 -2.99 10.55
C HIS A 44 -8.45 -3.13 9.24
N GLY A 45 -9.77 -3.00 9.31
CA GLY A 45 -10.64 -3.21 8.18
C GLY A 45 -10.57 -4.65 7.66
N ASN A 46 -10.68 -4.78 6.35
CA ASN A 46 -10.68 -6.02 5.60
C ASN A 46 -9.27 -6.56 5.32
N LEU A 47 -8.29 -6.25 6.18
CA LEU A 47 -6.90 -6.68 5.97
C LEU A 47 -6.74 -8.19 5.80
N LEU A 48 -7.59 -9.00 6.46
CA LEU A 48 -7.58 -10.46 6.30
C LEU A 48 -7.91 -10.91 4.87
N SER A 49 -8.69 -10.13 4.10
CA SER A 49 -8.99 -10.48 2.70
C SER A 49 -7.74 -10.45 1.81
N LEU A 50 -6.72 -9.67 2.17
CA LEU A 50 -5.45 -9.64 1.41
C LEU A 50 -4.75 -11.00 1.40
N LEU A 51 -5.02 -11.86 2.40
CA LEU A 51 -4.47 -13.22 2.45
C LEU A 51 -5.08 -14.14 1.38
N GLU A 52 -6.26 -13.79 0.87
CA GLU A 52 -6.99 -14.54 -0.16
C GLU A 52 -6.79 -13.96 -1.56
N VAL A 53 -6.13 -12.80 -1.68
CA VAL A 53 -5.82 -12.19 -2.98
C VAL A 53 -4.81 -13.07 -3.72
N GLU A 54 -5.19 -13.55 -4.89
CA GLU A 54 -4.28 -14.22 -5.79
C GLU A 54 -3.31 -13.20 -6.39
N THR A 55 -2.03 -13.36 -6.08
CA THR A 55 -0.98 -12.50 -6.62
C THR A 55 -0.44 -13.11 -7.91
N GLN A 56 -0.23 -12.27 -8.93
CA GLN A 56 0.40 -12.68 -10.18
C GLN A 56 1.89 -12.32 -10.11
N PRO A 57 2.81 -13.30 -9.96
CA PRO A 57 4.24 -13.02 -9.77
C PRO A 57 4.82 -12.17 -10.89
N ALA A 58 4.46 -12.46 -12.15
CA ALA A 58 4.90 -11.69 -13.30
C ALA A 58 4.47 -10.22 -13.24
N ALA A 59 3.26 -9.93 -12.73
CA ALA A 59 2.81 -8.55 -12.55
C ALA A 59 3.63 -7.84 -11.47
N LEU A 60 3.95 -8.52 -10.36
CA LEU A 60 4.82 -7.97 -9.31
C LEU A 60 6.24 -7.69 -9.81
N GLU A 61 6.81 -8.61 -10.59
CA GLU A 61 8.13 -8.45 -11.23
C GLU A 61 8.15 -7.24 -12.17
N ALA A 62 7.08 -7.04 -12.94
CA ALA A 62 6.92 -5.87 -13.79
C ALA A 62 6.81 -4.58 -12.96
N LEU A 63 6.00 -4.59 -11.89
CA LEU A 63 5.82 -3.44 -10.99
C LEU A 63 7.13 -3.03 -10.31
N VAL A 64 7.96 -3.99 -9.90
CA VAL A 64 9.22 -3.72 -9.20
C VAL A 64 10.19 -2.88 -10.03
N GLN A 65 10.13 -2.96 -11.37
CA GLN A 65 10.95 -2.14 -12.27
C GLN A 65 10.64 -0.64 -12.13
N TYR A 66 9.44 -0.31 -11.66
CA TYR A 66 8.96 1.05 -11.43
C TYR A 66 9.13 1.50 -9.98
N TYR A 67 9.64 0.65 -9.09
CA TYR A 67 9.88 1.04 -7.71
C TYR A 67 10.96 2.13 -7.63
N ASP A 68 10.65 3.20 -6.90
CA ASP A 68 11.54 4.31 -6.61
C ASP A 68 11.97 4.21 -5.15
N SER A 69 13.18 3.69 -4.95
CA SER A 69 13.68 3.39 -3.60
C SER A 69 13.78 4.61 -2.67
N PRO A 70 14.27 5.80 -3.10
CA PRO A 70 14.29 7.00 -2.26
C PRO A 70 12.95 7.37 -1.63
N ILE A 71 11.86 7.32 -2.42
CA ILE A 71 10.52 7.72 -1.97
C ILE A 71 9.64 6.51 -1.59
N ARG A 72 10.17 5.30 -1.71
CA ARG A 72 9.54 4.02 -1.36
C ARG A 72 8.17 3.80 -2.03
N CYS A 73 7.99 4.25 -3.26
CA CYS A 73 6.75 4.09 -4.01
C CYS A 73 7.00 3.70 -5.47
N PHE A 74 5.96 3.22 -6.17
CA PHE A 74 6.05 2.93 -7.60
C PHE A 74 5.78 4.20 -8.41
N THR A 75 6.70 4.55 -9.31
CA THR A 75 6.61 5.75 -10.15
C THR A 75 6.36 5.38 -11.61
N PHE A 76 5.20 5.79 -12.13
CA PHE A 76 4.86 5.72 -13.55
C PHE A 76 4.84 7.14 -14.12
N ARG A 77 5.28 7.33 -15.35
CA ARG A 77 5.37 8.66 -15.97
C ARG A 77 3.99 9.28 -16.20
N ASP A 78 3.05 8.45 -16.66
CA ASP A 78 1.78 8.91 -17.21
C ASP A 78 0.56 8.43 -16.39
N PHE A 79 0.77 7.68 -15.31
CA PHE A 79 -0.30 7.04 -14.53
C PHE A 79 -0.08 7.17 -13.03
N GLN A 80 -1.13 7.52 -12.29
CA GLN A 80 -1.15 7.45 -10.83
C GLN A 80 -1.78 6.12 -10.41
N MET A 81 -0.96 5.19 -9.92
CA MET A 81 -1.45 3.91 -9.37
C MET A 81 -1.70 3.94 -7.85
N ALA A 82 -1.45 5.09 -7.21
CA ALA A 82 -1.80 5.26 -5.81
C ALA A 82 -3.33 5.40 -5.71
N PRO A 83 -4.01 4.52 -4.95
CA PRO A 83 -5.43 4.69 -4.70
C PRO A 83 -5.67 6.04 -4.00
N THR A 84 -6.77 6.70 -4.34
CA THR A 84 -7.26 7.83 -3.54
C THR A 84 -7.57 7.36 -2.12
N LEU A 85 -7.69 8.31 -1.18
CA LEU A 85 -8.02 7.96 0.21
C LEU A 85 -9.34 7.18 0.30
N GLU A 86 -10.34 7.60 -0.47
CA GLU A 86 -11.65 6.95 -0.53
C GLU A 86 -11.57 5.53 -1.10
N GLU A 87 -10.83 5.34 -2.20
CA GLU A 87 -10.61 4.02 -2.78
C GLU A 87 -9.85 3.10 -1.82
N TYR A 88 -8.85 3.61 -1.11
CA TYR A 88 -8.14 2.86 -0.08
C TYR A 88 -9.06 2.45 1.07
N GLU A 89 -9.85 3.39 1.61
CA GLU A 89 -10.83 3.10 2.65
C GLU A 89 -11.83 2.03 2.20
N ARG A 90 -12.31 2.13 0.95
CA ARG A 90 -13.23 1.15 0.36
C ARG A 90 -12.59 -0.22 0.17
N LEU A 91 -11.37 -0.29 -0.36
CA LEU A 91 -10.61 -1.55 -0.50
C LEU A 91 -10.38 -2.21 0.86
N MET A 92 -10.04 -1.41 1.86
CA MET A 92 -9.81 -1.86 3.22
C MET A 92 -11.10 -2.03 4.02
N GLY A 93 -12.30 -1.81 3.46
CA GLY A 93 -13.56 -1.89 4.22
C GLY A 93 -13.56 -1.04 5.50
N LEU A 94 -12.80 0.05 5.50
CA LEU A 94 -12.75 1.02 6.59
C LEU A 94 -13.97 1.94 6.48
N PRO A 95 -14.49 2.46 7.60
CA PRO A 95 -15.55 3.46 7.54
C PRO A 95 -15.03 4.65 6.74
N SER A 96 -15.63 4.90 5.57
CA SER A 96 -15.24 6.01 4.73
C SER A 96 -15.38 7.29 5.53
N SER A 97 -14.28 8.03 5.69
CA SER A 97 -14.26 9.27 6.46
C SER A 97 -14.92 10.41 5.67
N ASN A 98 -16.20 10.27 5.26
CA ASN A 98 -17.08 11.43 5.09
C ASN A 98 -18.56 11.16 4.77
N PRO A 99 -19.42 12.12 5.15
CA PRO A 99 -20.08 12.89 4.09
C PRO A 99 -19.53 14.32 3.90
N HIS A 100 -19.03 15.00 4.94
CA HIS A 100 -18.41 16.34 4.84
C HIS A 100 -17.33 16.55 5.92
N SER A 101 -16.11 16.86 5.46
CA SER A 101 -14.81 16.85 6.15
C SER A 101 -14.81 16.98 7.68
N THR A 102 -14.16 16.05 8.40
CA THR A 102 -13.41 16.38 9.63
C THR A 102 -12.28 15.36 9.90
N SER A 103 -11.04 15.76 9.56
CA SER A 103 -9.79 15.45 10.28
C SER A 103 -9.58 14.01 10.79
N ILE A 104 -9.08 13.11 9.93
CA ILE A 104 -8.06 12.16 10.39
C ILE A 104 -6.71 12.89 10.27
N LYS A 105 -6.14 13.24 11.41
CA LYS A 105 -4.87 13.96 11.54
C LYS A 105 -3.77 13.19 10.77
N ALA A 106 -3.24 13.80 9.72
CA ALA A 106 -2.04 13.35 8.99
C ALA A 106 -0.74 13.39 9.82
N ASN A 107 -0.83 13.55 11.14
CA ASN A 107 0.32 13.69 12.04
C ASN A 107 0.87 12.34 12.55
N ALA A 108 0.42 11.19 12.01
CA ALA A 108 0.99 9.89 12.35
C ALA A 108 2.07 9.40 11.37
N LEU A 109 2.23 10.03 10.21
CA LEU A 109 3.23 9.63 9.19
C LEU A 109 4.35 10.65 8.96
N LEU A 110 4.25 11.83 9.57
CA LEU A 110 5.33 12.82 9.62
C LEU A 110 5.72 13.00 11.08
N GLY A 111 6.83 12.41 11.48
CA GLY A 111 7.46 12.71 12.77
C GLY A 111 7.78 14.20 12.90
N PRO A 112 7.95 14.72 14.13
CA PRO A 112 8.17 16.14 14.34
C PRO A 112 9.43 16.60 13.60
N LEU A 113 9.25 17.50 12.63
CA LEU A 113 10.35 18.30 12.10
C LEU A 113 10.84 19.20 13.24
N SER A 114 11.98 18.85 13.81
CA SER A 114 12.70 19.68 14.78
C SER A 114 13.16 20.96 14.06
N PRO A 115 12.82 22.17 14.53
CA PRO A 115 13.40 23.38 13.99
C PRO A 115 14.75 23.60 14.67
N ASN A 116 15.83 23.38 13.94
CA ASN A 116 17.12 24.01 14.22
C ASN A 116 17.35 25.01 13.10
N TYR A 117 17.23 26.30 13.40
CA TYR A 117 18.13 27.41 13.05
C TYR A 117 17.65 28.66 13.78
#